data_AF-A0A9P4WJ71-F1
#
_entry.id   AF-A0A9P4WJ71-F1
#
_cell.length_a   1.000
_cell.length_b   1.000
_cell.length_c   1.000
_cell.angle_alpha   90.00
_cell.angle_beta   90.00
_cell.angle_gamma   90.00
#
_symmetry.space_group_name_H-M   'P 1'
#
loop_
_entity.id
_entity.type
_entity.pdbx_description
1 polymer ?
#
loop_
_entity_poly.entity_id
_entity_poly.type
_entity_poly.pdbx_seq_one_letter_code
_entity_poly.pdbx_strand_id
1 'polypeptide(L)'
;MLSNILNLLYLLLRDLPSFVLSASARKIAAIVHRYTYKSLPSAQTKNVVVIGGSFTGYYTAKHLTEMLPTGYRVVLIEKNSHFNYVFAFPRFSVIKGYEKFAFIPFTRLGTRAPKGIFEFVQGKVDTVNERAVRLEDGTKLEYEYLVIATGTSSALPSKVAARDRLDAQRELRGLQDAIDKAGRIAVVGGGAVGVELASDIKDFHPEKSVVLMHSKDRLLPSFGEQLHQYVIKRLGELGVEVLFNERPQIVEGSYTLKLKAGKEETFDLIAS
;
A
#
# COMPACT_ATOMS: atom_id res chain seq x y z
N MET A 1 -28.11 -11.83 14.17
CA MET A 1 -27.26 -10.75 14.73
C MET A 1 -26.71 -11.13 16.11
N LEU A 2 -27.57 -11.47 17.10
CA LEU A 2 -27.13 -11.91 18.44
C LEU A 2 -26.18 -13.13 18.43
N SER A 3 -26.47 -14.15 17.61
CA SER A 3 -25.62 -15.35 17.50
C SER A 3 -24.20 -15.05 17.01
N ASN A 4 -24.04 -14.12 16.07
CA ASN A 4 -22.73 -13.68 15.58
C ASN A 4 -21.95 -12.91 16.66
N ILE A 5 -22.63 -12.09 17.45
CA ILE A 5 -22.00 -11.34 18.55
C ILE A 5 -21.54 -12.31 19.65
N LEU A 6 -22.38 -13.28 20.03
CA LEU A 6 -22.00 -14.29 21.03
C LEU A 6 -20.84 -15.17 20.55
N ASN A 7 -20.83 -15.56 19.28
CA ASN A 7 -19.71 -16.31 18.70
C ASN A 7 -18.42 -15.48 18.68
N LEU A 8 -18.50 -14.20 18.32
CA LEU A 8 -17.36 -13.28 18.37
C LEU A 8 -16.83 -13.11 19.80
N LEU A 9 -17.72 -12.96 20.79
CA LEU A 9 -17.34 -12.88 22.20
C LEU A 9 -16.67 -14.17 22.69
N TYR A 10 -17.20 -15.33 22.30
CA TYR A 10 -16.59 -16.62 22.62
C TYR A 10 -15.18 -16.74 22.03
N LEU A 11 -15.01 -16.43 20.74
CA LEU A 11 -13.70 -16.45 20.08
C LEU A 11 -12.72 -15.49 20.75
N LEU A 12 -13.18 -14.27 21.10
CA LEU A 12 -12.37 -13.30 21.85
C LEU A 12 -11.98 -13.86 23.21
N LEU A 13 -12.92 -14.36 24.02
CA LEU A 13 -12.61 -14.89 25.36
C LEU A 13 -11.68 -16.10 25.30
N ARG A 14 -11.81 -16.95 24.29
CA ARG A 14 -10.97 -18.13 24.09
C ARG A 14 -9.53 -17.76 23.71
N ASP A 15 -9.37 -16.85 22.76
CA ASP A 15 -8.08 -16.61 22.10
C ASP A 15 -7.33 -15.39 22.65
N LEU A 16 -8.03 -14.44 23.28
CA LEU A 16 -7.42 -13.22 23.81
C LEU A 16 -6.39 -13.49 24.92
N PRO A 17 -6.59 -14.40 25.90
CA PRO A 17 -5.60 -14.64 26.95
C PRO A 17 -4.26 -15.15 26.40
N SER A 18 -4.28 -16.12 25.48
CA SER A 18 -3.07 -16.67 24.88
C SER A 18 -2.38 -15.64 23.98
N PHE A 19 -3.16 -14.83 23.26
CA PHE A 19 -2.64 -13.70 22.49
C PHE A 19 -1.96 -12.67 23.39
N VAL A 20 -2.60 -12.25 24.49
CA VAL A 20 -2.05 -11.27 25.44
C VAL A 20 -0.76 -11.80 26.09
N LEU A 21 -0.75 -13.06 26.51
CA LEU A 21 0.44 -13.68 27.12
C LEU A 21 1.61 -13.73 26.13
N SER A 22 1.38 -14.23 24.91
CA SER A 22 2.42 -14.31 23.88
C SER A 22 2.90 -12.94 23.39
N ALA A 23 2.02 -11.95 23.29
CA ALA A 23 2.39 -10.57 22.98
C ALA A 23 3.24 -9.94 24.09
N SER A 24 2.90 -10.20 25.35
CA SER A 24 3.64 -9.69 26.51
C SER A 24 5.03 -10.34 26.60
N ALA A 25 5.12 -11.66 26.45
CA ALA A 25 6.39 -12.38 26.44
C ALA A 25 7.33 -11.89 25.32
N ARG A 26 6.80 -11.68 24.10
CA ARG A 26 7.58 -11.11 22.98
C ARG A 26 8.10 -9.71 23.27
N LYS A 27 7.29 -8.84 23.89
CA LYS A 27 7.73 -7.50 24.28
C LYS A 27 8.86 -7.55 25.31
N ILE A 28 8.74 -8.39 26.33
CA ILE A 28 9.79 -8.56 27.35
C ILE A 28 11.07 -9.08 26.68
N ALA A 29 10.97 -10.10 25.83
CA ALA A 29 12.11 -10.65 25.09
C ALA A 29 12.79 -9.57 24.22
N ALA A 30 12.03 -8.75 23.50
CA ALA A 30 12.58 -7.65 22.70
C ALA A 30 13.28 -6.59 23.55
N ILE A 31 12.78 -6.29 24.75
CA ILE A 31 13.42 -5.37 25.69
C ILE A 31 14.75 -5.94 26.17
N VAL A 32 14.77 -7.20 26.62
CA VAL A 32 16.01 -7.88 27.04
C VAL A 32 17.01 -7.91 25.90
N HIS A 33 16.55 -8.32 24.71
CA HIS A 33 17.34 -8.40 23.48
C HIS A 33 18.03 -7.07 23.15
N ARG A 34 17.31 -5.95 23.27
CA ARG A 34 17.85 -4.60 23.07
C ARG A 34 19.08 -4.30 23.93
N TYR A 35 19.13 -4.82 25.15
CA TYR A 35 20.26 -4.63 26.06
C TYR A 35 21.34 -5.70 25.91
N THR A 36 20.99 -6.91 25.46
CA THR A 36 21.94 -8.03 25.34
C THR A 36 22.63 -8.12 23.98
N TYR A 37 22.06 -7.53 22.93
CA TYR A 37 22.64 -7.54 21.58
C TYR A 37 23.98 -6.81 21.56
N LYS A 38 24.98 -7.43 20.92
CA LYS A 38 26.31 -6.84 20.72
C LYS A 38 26.53 -6.58 19.24
N SER A 39 26.80 -5.33 18.87
CA SER A 39 27.25 -4.99 17.52
C SER A 39 28.64 -5.55 17.30
N LEU A 40 28.83 -6.30 16.22
CA LEU A 40 30.13 -6.79 15.77
C LEU A 40 30.64 -5.97 14.57
N PRO A 41 31.94 -6.04 14.22
CA PRO A 41 32.44 -5.47 12.98
C PRO A 41 31.71 -6.05 11.76
N SER A 42 31.61 -5.28 10.67
CA SER A 42 30.88 -5.70 9.47
C SER A 42 31.38 -7.04 8.89
N ALA A 43 32.69 -7.31 8.96
CA ALA A 43 33.28 -8.57 8.49
C ALA A 43 32.80 -9.83 9.25
N GLN A 44 32.24 -9.66 10.46
CA GLN A 44 31.73 -10.74 11.31
C GLN A 44 30.19 -10.70 11.42
N THR A 45 29.53 -9.80 10.69
CA THR A 45 28.08 -9.61 10.78
C THR A 45 27.39 -10.09 9.51
N LYS A 46 26.48 -11.04 9.66
CA LYS A 46 25.66 -11.59 8.57
C LYS A 46 24.45 -10.70 8.30
N ASN A 47 24.18 -10.41 7.03
CA ASN A 47 23.04 -9.59 6.63
C ASN A 47 21.79 -10.45 6.44
N VAL A 48 20.68 -10.00 7.03
CA VAL A 48 19.32 -10.37 6.64
C VAL A 48 18.76 -9.21 5.85
N VAL A 49 18.65 -9.37 4.53
CA VAL A 49 18.22 -8.30 3.62
C VAL A 49 16.72 -8.35 3.44
N VAL A 50 16.06 -7.19 3.57
CA VAL A 50 14.64 -7.00 3.26
C VAL A 50 14.54 -6.02 2.10
N ILE A 51 13.95 -6.43 0.98
CA ILE A 51 13.71 -5.56 -0.18
C ILE A 51 12.27 -5.07 -0.15
N GLY A 52 12.10 -3.75 -0.13
CA GLY A 52 10.80 -3.07 -0.06
C GLY A 52 10.44 -2.71 1.38
N GLY A 53 10.27 -1.42 1.65
CA GLY A 53 9.93 -0.81 2.93
C GLY A 53 8.46 -0.38 3.04
N SER A 54 7.56 -0.96 2.25
CA SER A 54 6.10 -0.82 2.46
C SER A 54 5.65 -1.71 3.64
N PHE A 55 4.34 -1.93 3.82
CA PHE A 55 3.75 -2.60 4.98
C PHE A 55 4.50 -3.87 5.41
N THR A 56 4.57 -4.87 4.54
CA THR A 56 5.20 -6.15 4.87
C THR A 56 6.67 -5.99 5.21
N GLY A 57 7.47 -5.36 4.35
CA GLY A 57 8.91 -5.29 4.59
C GLY A 57 9.29 -4.35 5.74
N TYR A 58 8.55 -3.27 5.99
CA TYR A 58 8.72 -2.43 7.17
C TYR A 58 8.50 -3.23 8.46
N TYR A 59 7.39 -3.96 8.56
CA TYR A 59 7.08 -4.74 9.77
C TYR A 59 8.01 -5.95 9.90
N THR A 60 8.37 -6.61 8.80
CA THR A 60 9.37 -7.68 8.82
C THR A 60 10.71 -7.16 9.31
N ALA A 61 11.23 -6.05 8.76
CA ALA A 61 12.48 -5.45 9.21
C ALA A 61 12.41 -5.10 10.71
N LYS A 62 11.32 -4.43 11.14
CA LYS A 62 11.10 -4.10 12.54
C LYS A 62 11.14 -5.34 13.45
N HIS A 63 10.40 -6.39 13.13
CA HIS A 63 10.36 -7.59 13.95
C HIS A 63 11.70 -8.33 13.98
N LEU A 64 12.41 -8.37 12.86
CA LEU A 64 13.75 -8.95 12.81
C LEU A 64 14.72 -8.21 13.75
N THR A 65 14.63 -6.88 13.86
CA THR A 65 15.45 -6.12 14.83
C THR A 65 15.14 -6.42 16.30
N GLU A 66 14.00 -7.03 16.60
CA GLU A 66 13.59 -7.41 17.96
C GLU A 66 14.04 -8.84 18.34
N MET A 67 14.54 -9.63 17.38
CA MET A 67 14.78 -11.07 17.57
C MET A 67 16.10 -11.62 17.00
N LEU A 68 16.74 -10.95 16.04
CA LEU A 68 17.95 -11.49 15.41
C LEU A 68 19.11 -11.59 16.41
N PRO A 69 19.82 -12.73 16.49
CA PRO A 69 20.90 -12.90 17.44
C PRO A 69 22.11 -11.99 17.12
N THR A 70 22.99 -11.82 18.11
CA THR A 70 24.29 -11.17 17.90
C THR A 70 25.04 -11.84 16.75
N GLY A 71 25.67 -11.04 15.89
CA GLY A 71 26.30 -11.51 14.64
C GLY A 71 25.39 -11.45 13.42
N TYR A 72 24.13 -11.05 13.59
CA TYR A 72 23.22 -10.74 12.48
C TYR A 72 22.78 -9.28 12.54
N ARG A 73 22.45 -8.72 11.37
CA ARG A 73 21.80 -7.42 11.23
C ARG A 73 20.77 -7.42 10.11
N VAL A 74 19.79 -6.55 10.22
CA VAL A 74 18.78 -6.28 9.20
C VAL A 74 19.25 -5.15 8.30
N VAL A 75 19.21 -5.36 6.99
CA VAL A 75 19.38 -4.29 6.01
C VAL A 75 18.08 -4.13 5.24
N LEU A 76 17.36 -3.03 5.47
CA LEU A 76 16.17 -2.70 4.70
C LEU A 76 16.55 -1.85 3.49
N ILE A 77 16.30 -2.36 2.29
CA ILE A 77 16.49 -1.65 1.03
C ILE A 77 15.14 -1.17 0.52
N GLU A 78 14.95 0.13 0.41
CA GLU A 78 13.72 0.73 -0.13
C GLU A 78 14.07 1.85 -1.11
N LYS A 79 13.42 1.85 -2.28
CA LYS A 79 13.71 2.84 -3.33
C LYS A 79 13.18 4.23 -3.01
N ASN A 80 12.11 4.32 -2.21
CA ASN A 80 11.46 5.56 -1.83
C ASN A 80 12.08 6.13 -0.55
N SER A 81 12.19 7.45 -0.47
CA SER A 81 12.62 8.20 0.72
C SER A 81 11.63 8.09 1.92
N HIS A 82 10.46 7.49 1.71
CA HIS A 82 9.34 7.49 2.63
C HIS A 82 8.50 6.22 2.49
N PHE A 83 7.73 5.93 3.54
CA PHE A 83 6.69 4.93 3.53
C PHE A 83 5.43 5.49 2.87
N ASN A 84 4.92 4.78 1.86
CA ASN A 84 3.65 5.05 1.22
C ASN A 84 2.50 4.39 2.00
N TYR A 85 1.69 5.20 2.68
CA TYR A 85 0.43 4.73 3.26
C TYR A 85 -0.65 4.66 2.16
N VAL A 86 -0.49 3.66 1.28
CA VAL A 86 -1.26 3.55 0.03
C VAL A 86 -2.78 3.49 0.22
N PHE A 87 -3.26 3.06 1.39
CA PHE A 87 -4.68 3.06 1.71
C PHE A 87 -5.30 4.46 1.79
N ALA A 88 -4.50 5.51 1.99
CA ALA A 88 -5.00 6.88 1.96
C ALA A 88 -4.91 7.53 0.57
N PHE A 89 -4.28 6.87 -0.40
CA PHE A 89 -4.06 7.48 -1.71
C PHE A 89 -5.37 7.78 -2.45
N PRO A 90 -6.38 6.87 -2.53
CA PRO A 90 -7.61 7.18 -3.24
C PRO A 90 -8.28 8.46 -2.71
N ARG A 91 -8.44 8.55 -1.38
CA ARG A 91 -8.97 9.74 -0.72
C ARG A 91 -8.13 10.98 -0.94
N PHE A 92 -6.82 10.88 -0.72
CA PHE A 92 -5.91 12.03 -0.88
C PHE A 92 -5.64 12.38 -2.34
N SER A 93 -6.12 11.60 -3.31
CA SER A 93 -6.20 11.99 -4.71
C SER A 93 -7.40 12.91 -4.98
N VAL A 94 -8.38 12.97 -4.08
CA VAL A 94 -9.56 13.84 -4.19
C VAL A 94 -9.43 15.04 -3.25
N ILE A 95 -9.21 14.80 -1.95
CA ILE A 95 -9.17 15.88 -0.96
C ILE A 95 -7.82 16.60 -0.94
N LYS A 96 -7.86 17.93 -0.88
CA LYS A 96 -6.66 18.78 -0.86
C LYS A 96 -6.15 19.04 0.56
N GLY A 97 -4.83 19.19 0.70
CA GLY A 97 -4.15 19.64 1.92
C GLY A 97 -3.76 18.52 2.91
N TYR A 98 -4.21 17.28 2.66
CA TYR A 98 -3.94 16.12 3.50
C TYR A 98 -2.94 15.14 2.87
N GLU A 99 -2.56 15.31 1.61
CA GLU A 99 -1.73 14.37 0.85
C GLU A 99 -0.35 14.14 1.50
N LYS A 100 0.17 15.14 2.21
CA LYS A 100 1.43 15.03 2.97
C LYS A 100 1.43 13.92 4.03
N PHE A 101 0.25 13.53 4.53
CA PHE A 101 0.09 12.50 5.55
C PHE A 101 0.16 11.07 4.97
N ALA A 102 0.03 10.92 3.64
CA ALA A 102 0.22 9.64 2.97
C ALA A 102 1.71 9.20 2.94
N PHE A 103 2.63 10.14 3.16
CA PHE A 103 4.06 9.93 2.95
C PHE A 103 4.84 10.09 4.24
N ILE A 104 5.10 8.96 4.91
CA ILE A 104 5.65 8.90 6.27
C ILE A 104 7.17 8.71 6.19
N PRO A 105 8.00 9.63 6.72
CA PRO A 105 9.45 9.47 6.69
C PRO A 105 9.93 8.25 7.51
N PHE A 106 10.95 7.55 7.02
CA PHE A 106 11.58 6.43 7.74
C PHE A 106 12.41 6.85 8.97
N THR A 107 12.46 8.14 9.31
CA THR A 107 13.24 8.71 10.44
C THR A 107 13.07 8.01 11.79
N ARG A 108 11.91 7.37 12.04
CA ARG A 108 11.64 6.65 13.30
C ARG A 108 11.94 5.15 13.23
N LEU A 109 12.19 4.61 12.04
CA LEU A 109 12.54 3.21 11.88
C LEU A 109 13.91 2.94 12.50
N GLY A 110 14.04 1.83 13.24
CA GLY A 110 15.28 1.46 13.92
C GLY A 110 15.61 2.27 15.18
N THR A 111 14.90 3.36 15.50
CA THR A 111 15.18 4.20 16.69
C THR A 111 15.09 3.46 18.03
N ARG A 112 14.27 2.40 18.10
CA ARG A 112 14.13 1.52 19.27
C ARG A 112 14.90 0.21 19.13
N ALA A 113 15.52 -0.04 17.99
CA ALA A 113 16.30 -1.24 17.75
C ALA A 113 17.62 -1.20 18.54
N PRO A 114 18.19 -2.36 18.89
CA PRO A 114 19.55 -2.43 19.39
C PRO A 114 20.55 -1.71 18.45
N LYS A 115 21.56 -1.05 19.01
CA LYS A 115 22.55 -0.30 18.22
C LYS A 115 23.32 -1.25 17.29
N GLY A 116 23.40 -0.92 16.01
CA GLY A 116 24.14 -1.70 15.00
C GLY A 116 23.37 -2.85 14.35
N ILE A 117 22.17 -3.20 14.86
CA ILE A 117 21.37 -4.29 14.28
C ILE A 117 20.61 -3.90 13.01
N PHE A 118 20.44 -2.61 12.75
CA PHE A 118 19.59 -2.11 11.68
C PHE A 118 20.33 -1.12 10.79
N GLU A 119 20.22 -1.32 9.48
CA GLU A 119 20.69 -0.42 8.44
C GLU A 119 19.55 -0.17 7.45
N PHE A 120 19.36 1.10 7.08
CA PHE A 120 18.44 1.51 6.02
C PHE A 120 19.25 1.97 4.81
N VAL A 121 18.96 1.38 3.66
CA VAL A 121 19.59 1.73 2.38
C VAL A 121 18.50 2.26 1.45
N GLN A 122 18.56 3.54 1.11
CA GLN A 122 17.67 4.09 0.09
C GLN A 122 18.21 3.71 -1.30
N GLY A 123 17.55 2.77 -1.97
CA GLY A 123 17.99 2.26 -3.26
C GLY A 123 16.99 1.29 -3.88
N LYS A 124 17.06 1.14 -5.21
CA LYS A 124 16.27 0.13 -5.92
C LYS A 124 17.16 -1.06 -6.24
N VAL A 125 16.71 -2.25 -5.83
CA VAL A 125 17.33 -3.51 -6.26
C VAL A 125 16.99 -3.74 -7.72
N ASP A 126 18.01 -4.06 -8.50
CA ASP A 126 17.93 -4.40 -9.92
C ASP A 126 17.94 -5.93 -10.10
N THR A 127 18.92 -6.61 -9.52
CA THR A 127 19.09 -8.06 -9.65
C THR A 127 19.33 -8.73 -8.30
N VAL A 128 18.85 -9.97 -8.19
CA VAL A 128 19.03 -10.86 -7.03
C VAL A 128 19.71 -12.13 -7.53
N ASN A 129 20.84 -12.47 -6.91
CA ASN A 129 21.56 -13.72 -7.10
C ASN A 129 21.47 -14.55 -5.82
N GLU A 130 21.91 -15.82 -5.83
CA GLU A 130 21.78 -16.75 -4.70
C GLU A 130 22.22 -16.20 -3.33
N ARG A 131 23.28 -15.37 -3.31
CA ARG A 131 23.89 -14.85 -2.06
C ARG A 131 24.02 -13.33 -2.01
N ALA A 132 23.54 -12.60 -3.01
CA ALA A 132 23.73 -11.15 -3.07
C ALA A 132 22.64 -10.44 -3.88
N VAL A 133 22.34 -9.21 -3.47
CA VAL A 133 21.54 -8.27 -4.26
C VAL A 133 22.45 -7.21 -4.88
N ARG A 134 22.06 -6.73 -6.06
CA ARG A 134 22.70 -5.59 -6.74
C ARG A 134 21.68 -4.47 -6.90
N LEU A 135 22.07 -3.27 -6.50
CA LEU A 135 21.27 -2.05 -6.65
C LEU A 135 21.53 -1.42 -8.03
N GLU A 136 20.61 -0.54 -8.46
CA GLU A 136 20.73 0.22 -9.72
C GLU A 136 22.02 1.08 -9.79
N ASP A 137 22.57 1.49 -8.65
CA ASP A 137 23.82 2.26 -8.56
C ASP A 137 25.10 1.39 -8.64
N GLY A 138 24.94 0.08 -8.82
CA GLY A 138 26.03 -0.89 -8.88
C GLY A 138 26.45 -1.47 -7.51
N THR A 139 25.94 -0.95 -6.41
CA THR A 139 26.22 -1.46 -5.05
C THR A 139 25.82 -2.92 -4.94
N LYS A 140 26.74 -3.77 -4.48
CA LYS A 140 26.50 -5.18 -4.20
C LYS A 140 26.42 -5.39 -2.69
N LEU A 141 25.35 -6.05 -2.22
CA LEU A 141 25.18 -6.41 -0.82
C LEU A 141 24.96 -7.93 -0.70
N GLU A 142 25.87 -8.60 0.00
CA GLU A 142 25.76 -10.02 0.29
C GLU A 142 24.80 -10.27 1.46
N TYR A 143 24.11 -11.41 1.45
CA TYR A 143 23.14 -11.77 2.48
C TYR A 143 23.22 -13.25 2.85
N GLU A 144 22.85 -13.55 4.10
CA GLU A 144 22.59 -14.92 4.57
C GLU A 144 21.13 -15.29 4.31
N TYR A 145 20.22 -14.34 4.53
CA TYR A 145 18.79 -14.50 4.30
C TYR A 145 18.23 -13.30 3.54
N LEU A 146 17.26 -13.57 2.67
CA LEU A 146 16.60 -12.56 1.85
C LEU A 146 15.08 -12.61 2.04
N VAL A 147 14.48 -11.45 2.24
CA VAL A 147 13.04 -11.23 2.20
C VAL A 147 12.71 -10.32 1.02
N ILE A 148 11.83 -10.78 0.12
CA ILE A 148 11.34 -9.99 -1.01
C ILE A 148 9.93 -9.49 -0.69
N ALA A 149 9.79 -8.18 -0.48
CA ALA A 149 8.54 -7.50 -0.13
C ALA A 149 8.29 -6.28 -1.05
N THR A 150 8.58 -6.41 -2.34
CA THR A 150 8.54 -5.34 -3.35
C THR A 150 7.13 -4.91 -3.77
N GLY A 151 6.11 -5.69 -3.40
CA GLY A 151 4.72 -5.43 -3.76
C GLY A 151 4.45 -5.52 -5.27
N THR A 152 3.40 -4.85 -5.74
CA THR A 152 2.97 -4.84 -7.15
C THR A 152 3.29 -3.53 -7.85
N SER A 153 3.27 -3.54 -9.19
CA SER A 153 3.22 -2.33 -10.02
C SER A 153 1.77 -1.94 -10.27
N SER A 154 1.48 -0.64 -10.20
CA SER A 154 0.17 -0.04 -10.49
C SER A 154 0.36 1.44 -10.81
N ALA A 155 -0.65 2.08 -11.40
CA ALA A 155 -0.67 3.51 -11.63
C ALA A 155 -1.35 4.26 -10.46
N LEU A 156 -1.39 5.59 -10.56
CA LEU A 156 -2.14 6.46 -9.66
C LEU A 156 -3.65 6.24 -9.87
N PRO A 157 -4.48 6.17 -8.80
CA PRO A 157 -4.18 6.49 -7.40
C PRO A 157 -3.62 5.35 -6.55
N SER A 158 -3.46 4.14 -7.09
CA SER A 158 -2.98 3.00 -6.29
C SER A 158 -1.52 3.13 -5.88
N LYS A 159 -0.70 3.80 -6.69
CA LYS A 159 0.74 3.98 -6.46
C LYS A 159 1.25 5.26 -7.13
N VAL A 160 2.22 5.90 -6.50
CA VAL A 160 3.00 7.02 -7.05
C VAL A 160 4.28 6.51 -7.70
N ALA A 161 4.76 7.19 -8.74
CA ALA A 161 6.00 6.84 -9.44
C ALA A 161 7.24 7.41 -8.74
N ALA A 162 7.12 8.62 -8.18
CA ALA A 162 8.19 9.35 -7.55
C ALA A 162 8.75 8.62 -6.33
N ARG A 163 10.08 8.67 -6.22
CA ARG A 163 10.85 8.10 -5.10
C ARG A 163 11.05 9.13 -3.98
N ASP A 164 11.00 10.42 -4.32
CA ASP A 164 11.15 11.52 -3.39
C ASP A 164 9.81 11.99 -2.84
N ARG A 165 9.79 12.30 -1.55
CA ARG A 165 8.55 12.61 -0.82
C ARG A 165 7.79 13.82 -1.39
N LEU A 166 8.51 14.88 -1.77
CA LEU A 166 7.86 16.10 -2.29
C LEU A 166 7.29 15.90 -3.69
N ASP A 167 7.94 15.05 -4.49
CA ASP A 167 7.46 14.71 -5.84
C ASP A 167 6.26 13.77 -5.78
N ALA A 168 6.27 12.81 -4.86
CA ALA A 168 5.13 11.96 -4.58
C ALA A 168 3.89 12.77 -4.12
N GLN A 169 4.09 13.80 -3.31
CA GLN A 169 3.02 14.75 -2.95
C GLN A 169 2.50 15.51 -4.17
N ARG A 170 3.40 15.95 -5.06
CA ARG A 170 3.03 16.65 -6.29
C ARG A 170 2.22 15.75 -7.24
N GLU A 171 2.52 14.45 -7.33
CA GLU A 171 1.71 13.51 -8.11
C GLU A 171 0.27 13.43 -7.61
N LEU A 172 0.06 13.29 -6.29
CA LEU A 172 -1.31 13.31 -5.74
C LEU A 172 -2.03 14.63 -6.00
N ARG A 173 -1.34 15.77 -5.85
CA ARG A 173 -1.91 17.08 -6.20
C ARG A 173 -2.26 17.20 -7.68
N GLY A 174 -1.44 16.61 -8.55
CA GLY A 174 -1.72 16.56 -9.99
C GLY A 174 -3.05 15.87 -10.29
N LEU A 175 -3.35 14.77 -9.60
CA LEU A 175 -4.64 14.09 -9.74
C LEU A 175 -5.79 14.88 -9.09
N GLN A 176 -5.57 15.52 -7.94
CA GLN A 176 -6.57 16.43 -7.35
C GLN A 176 -6.95 17.54 -8.33
N ASP A 177 -5.96 18.19 -8.95
CA ASP A 177 -6.19 19.26 -9.92
C ASP A 177 -6.83 18.76 -11.23
N ALA A 178 -6.54 17.52 -11.63
CA ALA A 178 -7.20 16.89 -12.78
C ALA A 178 -8.68 16.59 -12.48
N ILE A 179 -8.98 16.08 -11.28
CA ILE A 179 -10.36 15.82 -10.82
C ILE A 179 -11.14 17.13 -10.74
N ASP A 180 -10.55 18.19 -10.19
CA ASP A 180 -11.19 19.51 -10.10
C ASP A 180 -11.62 20.05 -11.47
N LYS A 181 -10.77 19.89 -12.49
CA LYS A 181 -11.02 20.39 -13.85
C LYS A 181 -11.98 19.52 -14.65
N ALA A 182 -12.03 18.23 -14.35
CA ALA A 182 -12.86 17.28 -15.08
C ALA A 182 -14.34 17.43 -14.73
N GLY A 183 -15.22 17.48 -15.74
CA GLY A 183 -16.67 17.42 -15.56
C GLY A 183 -17.19 15.98 -15.59
N ARG A 184 -16.60 15.13 -16.46
CA ARG A 184 -16.94 13.73 -16.64
C ARG A 184 -15.72 12.83 -16.43
N ILE A 185 -15.79 11.93 -15.46
CA ILE A 185 -14.66 11.11 -15.00
C ILE A 185 -15.00 9.63 -15.14
N ALA A 186 -14.11 8.87 -15.79
CA ALA A 186 -14.16 7.42 -15.78
C ALA A 186 -13.25 6.86 -14.67
N VAL A 187 -13.79 5.94 -13.86
CA VAL A 187 -13.03 5.13 -12.92
C VAL A 187 -13.05 3.69 -13.39
N VAL A 188 -11.90 3.15 -13.77
CA VAL A 188 -11.77 1.80 -14.31
C VAL A 188 -11.31 0.86 -13.20
N GLY A 189 -12.20 -0.03 -12.76
CA GLY A 189 -11.92 -1.07 -11.78
C GLY A 189 -12.75 -0.97 -10.51
N GLY A 190 -13.87 -1.67 -10.46
CA GLY A 190 -14.71 -1.90 -9.26
C GLY A 190 -14.11 -2.70 -8.08
N GLY A 191 -12.80 -2.61 -7.85
CA GLY A 191 -12.15 -3.06 -6.61
C GLY A 191 -12.23 -2.00 -5.51
N ALA A 192 -11.59 -2.24 -4.35
CA ALA A 192 -11.64 -1.31 -3.21
C ALA A 192 -11.20 0.11 -3.57
N VAL A 193 -10.09 0.25 -4.31
CA VAL A 193 -9.56 1.55 -4.74
C VAL A 193 -10.53 2.29 -5.65
N GLY A 194 -11.07 1.65 -6.70
CA GLY A 194 -11.98 2.33 -7.62
C GLY A 194 -13.34 2.65 -7.02
N VAL A 195 -13.85 1.79 -6.13
CA VAL A 195 -15.07 2.09 -5.35
C VAL A 195 -14.84 3.28 -4.44
N GLU A 196 -13.75 3.30 -3.67
CA GLU A 196 -13.39 4.41 -2.78
C GLU A 196 -13.22 5.71 -3.57
N LEU A 197 -12.44 5.69 -4.67
CA LEU A 197 -12.20 6.85 -5.51
C LEU A 197 -13.51 7.40 -6.11
N ALA A 198 -14.36 6.55 -6.69
CA ALA A 198 -15.63 6.98 -7.26
C ALA A 198 -16.55 7.59 -6.19
N SER A 199 -16.59 7.00 -5.00
CA SER A 199 -17.38 7.54 -3.89
C SER A 199 -16.83 8.86 -3.35
N ASP A 200 -15.52 8.97 -3.13
CA ASP A 200 -14.90 10.20 -2.62
C ASP A 200 -15.03 11.33 -3.64
N ILE A 201 -14.87 11.06 -4.95
CA ILE A 201 -15.14 12.08 -5.99
C ILE A 201 -16.58 12.62 -5.87
N LYS A 202 -17.59 11.75 -5.76
CA LYS A 202 -18.99 12.21 -5.66
C LYS A 202 -19.33 12.86 -4.33
N ASP A 203 -18.66 12.48 -3.24
CA ASP A 203 -18.87 13.09 -1.93
C ASP A 203 -18.32 14.53 -1.87
N PHE A 204 -17.12 14.75 -2.43
CA PHE A 204 -16.46 16.07 -2.43
C PHE A 204 -16.78 16.95 -3.65
N HIS A 205 -17.24 16.34 -4.76
CA HIS A 205 -17.61 17.01 -6.00
C HIS A 205 -18.95 16.47 -6.54
N PRO A 206 -20.07 16.72 -5.84
CA PRO A 206 -21.37 16.15 -6.16
C PRO A 206 -21.88 16.53 -7.55
N GLU A 207 -21.40 17.64 -8.13
CA GLU A 207 -21.76 18.11 -9.47
C GLU A 207 -21.13 17.28 -10.61
N LYS A 208 -20.07 16.53 -10.35
CA LYS A 208 -19.33 15.80 -11.40
C LYS A 208 -20.06 14.53 -11.85
N SER A 209 -19.93 14.21 -13.13
CA SER A 209 -20.37 12.92 -13.69
C SER A 209 -19.28 11.88 -13.49
N VAL A 210 -19.59 10.78 -12.79
CA VAL A 210 -18.64 9.71 -12.50
C VAL A 210 -19.19 8.39 -13.01
N VAL A 211 -18.41 7.70 -13.86
CA VAL A 211 -18.73 6.39 -14.41
C VAL A 211 -17.72 5.36 -13.90
N LEU A 212 -18.16 4.45 -13.04
CA LEU A 212 -17.37 3.33 -12.53
C LEU A 212 -17.55 2.10 -13.42
N MET A 213 -16.49 1.68 -14.11
CA MET A 213 -16.51 0.52 -14.98
C MET A 213 -15.83 -0.67 -14.31
N HIS A 214 -16.43 -1.86 -14.39
CA HIS A 214 -15.85 -3.08 -13.85
C HIS A 214 -16.02 -4.27 -14.77
N SER A 215 -14.97 -5.09 -14.89
CA SER A 215 -14.93 -6.21 -15.84
C SER A 215 -15.79 -7.42 -15.47
N LYS A 216 -16.33 -7.45 -14.25
CA LYS A 216 -17.19 -8.52 -13.74
C LYS A 216 -18.61 -7.99 -13.48
N ASP A 217 -19.49 -8.88 -13.07
CA ASP A 217 -20.88 -8.62 -12.69
C ASP A 217 -21.05 -8.06 -11.28
N ARG A 218 -19.99 -8.07 -10.45
CA ARG A 218 -20.02 -7.57 -9.08
C ARG A 218 -18.80 -6.73 -8.72
N LEU A 219 -19.05 -5.62 -8.02
CA LEU A 219 -18.04 -4.84 -7.30
C LEU A 219 -17.50 -5.61 -6.10
N LEU A 220 -16.27 -5.31 -5.69
CA LEU A 220 -15.62 -5.90 -4.52
C LEU A 220 -15.71 -7.45 -4.48
N PRO A 221 -15.34 -8.16 -5.56
CA PRO A 221 -15.61 -9.60 -5.71
C PRO A 221 -14.89 -10.48 -4.67
N SER A 222 -13.89 -9.95 -3.96
CA SER A 222 -13.21 -10.63 -2.85
C SER A 222 -14.00 -10.59 -1.54
N PHE A 223 -15.11 -9.87 -1.49
CA PHE A 223 -15.96 -9.70 -0.31
C PHE A 223 -17.32 -10.38 -0.51
N GLY A 224 -18.06 -10.54 0.59
CA GLY A 224 -19.40 -11.15 0.54
C GLY A 224 -20.41 -10.30 -0.23
N GLU A 225 -21.41 -10.96 -0.81
CA GLU A 225 -22.48 -10.36 -1.62
C GLU A 225 -23.19 -9.18 -0.92
N GLN A 226 -23.37 -9.27 0.40
CA GLN A 226 -24.01 -8.21 1.18
C GLN A 226 -23.28 -6.87 1.07
N LEU A 227 -21.95 -6.87 1.01
CA LEU A 227 -21.17 -5.65 0.85
C LEU A 227 -21.33 -5.09 -0.57
N HIS A 228 -21.35 -5.95 -1.59
CA HIS A 228 -21.62 -5.55 -2.96
C HIS A 228 -22.96 -4.81 -3.09
N GLN A 229 -24.03 -5.39 -2.55
CA GLN A 229 -25.38 -4.80 -2.59
C GLN A 229 -25.44 -3.45 -1.86
N TYR A 230 -24.80 -3.37 -0.68
CA TYR A 230 -24.69 -2.12 0.06
C TYR A 230 -23.96 -1.04 -0.74
N VAL A 231 -22.82 -1.38 -1.36
CA VAL A 231 -22.02 -0.45 -2.15
C VAL A 231 -22.76 0.02 -3.39
N ILE A 232 -23.44 -0.87 -4.12
CA ILE A 232 -24.22 -0.48 -5.30
C ILE A 232 -25.33 0.49 -4.93
N LYS A 233 -26.06 0.22 -3.85
CA LYS A 233 -27.07 1.14 -3.34
C LYS A 233 -26.45 2.52 -3.03
N ARG A 234 -25.33 2.55 -2.30
CA ARG A 234 -24.70 3.81 -1.88
C ARG A 234 -24.12 4.60 -3.06
N LEU A 235 -23.50 3.91 -4.02
CA LEU A 235 -23.02 4.54 -5.26
C LEU A 235 -24.18 5.13 -6.07
N GLY A 236 -25.31 4.42 -6.14
CA GLY A 236 -26.53 4.94 -6.77
C GLY A 236 -27.09 6.18 -6.07
N GLU A 237 -27.15 6.20 -4.74
CA GLU A 237 -27.54 7.38 -3.95
C GLU A 237 -26.64 8.58 -4.18
N LEU A 238 -25.34 8.35 -4.38
CA LEU A 238 -24.37 9.39 -4.74
C LEU A 238 -24.46 9.82 -6.21
N GLY A 239 -25.17 9.08 -7.07
CA GLY A 239 -25.26 9.35 -8.51
C GLY A 239 -24.03 8.91 -9.30
N VAL A 240 -23.33 7.86 -8.85
CA VAL A 240 -22.30 7.18 -9.65
C VAL A 240 -22.99 6.24 -10.64
N GLU A 241 -22.67 6.36 -11.92
CA GLU A 241 -23.05 5.40 -12.95
C GLU A 241 -22.13 4.18 -12.86
N VAL A 242 -22.67 2.96 -12.82
CA VAL A 242 -21.87 1.73 -12.72
C VAL A 242 -22.09 0.88 -13.96
N LEU A 243 -21.03 0.59 -14.70
CA LEU A 243 -21.03 -0.27 -15.88
C LEU A 243 -20.32 -1.59 -15.57
N PHE A 244 -21.09 -2.67 -15.55
CA PHE A 244 -20.57 -4.02 -15.32
C PHE A 244 -20.19 -4.71 -16.62
N ASN A 245 -19.39 -5.77 -16.46
CA ASN A 245 -18.87 -6.55 -17.58
C ASN A 245 -18.09 -5.71 -18.59
N GLU A 246 -17.58 -4.54 -18.21
CA GLU A 246 -16.79 -3.67 -19.09
C GLU A 246 -15.31 -3.76 -18.74
N ARG A 247 -14.48 -4.04 -19.76
CA ARG A 247 -13.02 -3.97 -19.67
C ARG A 247 -12.54 -2.99 -20.74
N PRO A 248 -12.65 -1.68 -20.48
CA PRO A 248 -12.36 -0.69 -21.49
C PRO A 248 -10.86 -0.71 -21.85
N GLN A 249 -10.57 -0.44 -23.12
CA GLN A 249 -9.21 -0.15 -23.57
C GLN A 249 -9.05 1.37 -23.68
N ILE A 250 -8.00 1.91 -23.09
CA ILE A 250 -7.65 3.32 -23.24
C ILE A 250 -7.06 3.51 -24.64
N VAL A 251 -7.65 4.39 -25.44
CA VAL A 251 -7.08 4.78 -26.73
C VAL A 251 -5.86 5.67 -26.47
N GLU A 252 -4.68 5.24 -26.92
CA GLU A 252 -3.41 5.88 -26.58
C GLU A 252 -3.40 7.39 -26.84
N GLY A 253 -2.90 8.16 -25.88
CA GLY A 253 -2.81 9.62 -25.98
C GLY A 253 -4.15 10.35 -25.89
N SER A 254 -5.23 9.68 -25.50
CA SER A 254 -6.57 10.29 -25.41
C SER A 254 -7.27 9.96 -24.09
N TYR A 255 -8.37 10.68 -23.81
CA TYR A 255 -9.32 10.36 -22.75
C TYR A 255 -10.52 9.54 -23.25
N THR A 256 -10.31 8.77 -24.31
CA THR A 256 -11.35 7.91 -24.89
C THR A 256 -11.16 6.46 -24.46
N LEU A 257 -12.25 5.87 -23.96
CA LEU A 257 -12.35 4.47 -23.62
C LEU A 257 -13.13 3.72 -24.70
N LYS A 258 -12.53 2.66 -25.24
CA LYS A 258 -13.21 1.71 -26.11
C LYS A 258 -13.86 0.62 -25.25
N LEU A 259 -15.19 0.63 -25.22
CA LEU A 259 -16.03 -0.32 -24.50
C LEU A 259 -16.27 -1.59 -25.33
N LYS A 260 -16.99 -2.55 -24.75
CA LYS A 260 -17.50 -3.69 -25.51
C LYS A 260 -18.39 -3.25 -26.68
N ALA A 261 -18.51 -4.13 -27.66
CA ALA A 261 -19.20 -3.88 -28.93
C ALA A 261 -18.65 -2.73 -29.78
N GLY A 262 -17.45 -2.21 -29.45
CA GLY A 262 -16.79 -1.16 -30.24
C GLY A 262 -17.33 0.26 -30.00
N LYS A 263 -18.19 0.44 -28.98
CA LYS A 263 -18.61 1.78 -28.55
C LYS A 263 -17.43 2.53 -27.95
N GLU A 264 -17.27 3.80 -28.31
CA GLU A 264 -16.26 4.68 -27.74
C GLU A 264 -16.92 5.77 -26.91
N GLU A 265 -16.37 6.05 -25.74
CA GLU A 265 -16.81 7.13 -24.87
C GLU A 265 -15.63 7.99 -24.43
N THR A 266 -15.78 9.30 -24.57
CA THR A 266 -14.77 10.28 -24.16
C THR A 266 -15.11 10.87 -22.79
N PHE A 267 -14.07 11.01 -21.98
CA PHE A 267 -14.09 11.56 -20.63
C PHE A 267 -13.13 12.75 -20.55
N ASP A 268 -13.19 13.52 -19.48
CA ASP A 268 -12.20 14.56 -19.18
C ASP A 268 -11.02 14.00 -18.37
N LEU A 269 -11.24 12.86 -17.71
CA LEU A 269 -10.26 12.14 -16.91
C LEU A 269 -10.58 10.64 -16.88
N ILE A 270 -9.54 9.82 -16.99
CA ILE A 270 -9.60 8.37 -16.76
C ILE A 270 -8.68 8.04 -15.59
N ALA A 271 -9.21 7.41 -14.55
CA ALA A 271 -8.46 6.84 -13.43
C ALA A 271 -8.59 5.32 -13.45
N SER A 272 -7.47 4.58 -13.42
CA SER A 272 -7.42 3.12 -13.57
C SER A 272 -6.46 2.44 -12.59
#